data_AF-X1T8N7-F1
#
_entry.id   AF-X1T8N7-F1
#
_cell.length_a   1.000
_cell.length_b   1.000
_cell.length_c   1.000
_cell.angle_alpha   90.00
_cell.angle_beta   90.00
_cell.angle_gamma   90.00
#
_symmetry.space_group_name_H-M   'P 1'
#
loop_
_entity.id
_entity.type
_entity.pdbx_description
1 polymer ?
#
loop_
_entity_poly.entity_id
_entity_poly.type
_entity_poly.pdbx_seq_one_letter_code
_entity_poly.pdbx_strand_id
1 'polypeptide(L)'
;IFGINRHRAWQIVRECAERAGLPDLVNPETGKVHGVSPHRLRDAFATHAIKLNDSGDGLRMLQEQLGHANIGTTMRYRKVAGKELKEWYRKLWENK
;
A
#
# COMPACT_ATOMS: atom_id res chain seq x y z
N ILE A 1 24.04 3.10 15.40
CA ILE A 1 23.05 2.03 15.16
C ILE A 1 22.36 2.36 13.84
N PHE A 2 22.71 1.57 12.81
CA PHE A 2 22.41 1.68 11.36
C PHE A 2 22.93 2.90 10.57
N GLY A 3 23.97 2.68 9.75
CA GLY A 3 24.51 3.61 8.74
C GLY A 3 23.78 3.57 7.40
N ILE A 4 22.46 3.30 7.41
CA ILE A 4 21.66 3.24 6.19
C ILE A 4 20.90 4.55 6.05
N ASN A 5 21.21 5.31 4.99
CA ASN A 5 20.44 6.49 4.64
C ASN A 5 19.17 6.11 3.84
N ARG A 6 18.24 7.05 3.70
CA ARG A 6 16.96 6.85 2.98
C ARG A 6 17.16 6.33 1.56
N HIS A 7 18.19 6.83 0.85
CA HIS A 7 18.48 6.42 -0.52
C HIS A 7 18.90 4.95 -0.56
N ARG A 8 19.78 4.52 0.36
CA ARG A 8 20.21 3.14 0.44
C ARG A 8 19.06 2.20 0.81
N ALA A 9 18.17 2.62 1.71
CA ALA A 9 16.96 1.86 2.03
C ALA A 9 16.04 1.69 0.80
N TRP A 10 15.88 2.73 -0.02
CA TRP A 10 15.14 2.63 -1.28
C TRP A 10 15.80 1.67 -2.26
N GLN A 11 17.12 1.75 -2.45
CA GLN A 11 17.87 0.84 -3.32
C GLN A 11 17.68 -0.62 -2.90
N ILE A 12 17.82 -0.93 -1.61
CA ILE A 12 17.63 -2.29 -1.09
C ILE A 12 16.22 -2.81 -1.41
N VAL A 13 15.18 -2.00 -1.17
CA VAL A 13 13.79 -2.40 -1.48
C VAL A 13 13.60 -2.64 -2.97
N ARG A 14 14.17 -1.78 -3.82
CA ARG A 14 14.09 -1.93 -5.28
C ARG A 14 14.79 -3.21 -5.75
N GLU A 15 16.02 -3.44 -5.31
CA GLU A 15 16.80 -4.66 -5.64
C GLU A 15 16.04 -5.93 -5.20
N CYS A 16 15.41 -5.92 -4.02
CA CYS A 16 14.56 -7.02 -3.56
C CYS A 16 13.34 -7.23 -4.46
N ALA A 17 12.69 -6.17 -4.91
CA ALA A 17 11.53 -6.26 -5.80
C ALA A 17 11.90 -6.83 -7.17
N GLU A 18 13.03 -6.40 -7.74
CA GLU A 18 13.57 -6.91 -9.00
C GLU A 18 13.89 -8.41 -8.88
N ARG A 19 14.56 -8.82 -7.78
CA ARG A 19 14.86 -10.24 -7.50
C ARG A 19 13.60 -11.09 -7.32
N ALA A 20 12.52 -10.51 -6.80
CA ALA A 20 11.23 -11.18 -6.65
C ALA A 20 10.42 -11.21 -7.96
N GLY A 21 10.92 -10.61 -9.05
CA GLY A 21 10.21 -10.54 -10.34
C GLY A 21 8.97 -9.66 -10.30
N LEU A 22 8.91 -8.67 -9.39
CA LEU A 22 7.78 -7.76 -9.33
C LEU A 22 7.80 -6.81 -10.54
N PRO A 23 6.67 -6.64 -11.25
CA PRO A 23 6.60 -5.76 -12.41
C PRO A 23 6.69 -4.30 -11.98
N ASP A 24 7.12 -3.45 -12.91
CA ASP A 24 7.05 -2.01 -12.71
C ASP A 24 5.59 -1.53 -12.61
N LEU A 25 5.37 -0.57 -11.72
CA LEU A 25 4.06 0.04 -11.50
C LEU A 25 3.90 1.22 -12.45
N VAL A 26 3.09 1.05 -13.49
CA VAL A 26 2.81 2.13 -14.45
C VAL A 26 1.57 2.90 -14.00
N ASN A 27 1.69 4.22 -13.92
CA ASN A 27 0.54 5.09 -13.72
C ASN A 27 -0.25 5.17 -15.05
N PRO A 28 -1.52 4.72 -15.11
CA PRO A 28 -2.28 4.63 -16.34
C PRO A 28 -2.68 6.00 -16.93
N GLU A 29 -2.77 7.04 -16.10
CA GLU A 29 -3.16 8.39 -16.55
C GLU A 29 -1.99 9.18 -17.14
N THR A 30 -0.79 8.96 -16.60
CA THR A 30 0.41 9.74 -16.96
C THR A 30 1.46 8.94 -17.74
N GLY A 31 1.30 7.61 -17.83
CA GLY A 31 2.29 6.70 -18.38
C GLY A 31 3.60 6.60 -17.57
N LYS A 32 3.70 7.29 -16.42
CA LYS A 32 4.92 7.27 -15.61
C LYS A 32 5.13 5.90 -14.99
N VAL A 33 6.31 5.35 -15.25
CA VAL A 33 6.79 4.12 -14.64
C VAL A 33 7.33 4.42 -13.25
N HIS A 34 6.83 3.69 -12.26
CA HIS A 34 7.28 3.74 -10.88
C HIS A 34 7.71 2.35 -10.43
N GLY A 35 8.84 2.25 -9.73
CA GLY A 35 9.26 1.01 -9.09
C GLY A 35 8.64 0.82 -7.71
N VAL A 36 8.81 -0.37 -7.15
CA VAL A 36 8.55 -0.63 -5.73
C VAL A 36 9.45 0.27 -4.87
N SER A 37 8.90 0.84 -3.81
CA SER A 37 9.61 1.70 -2.87
C SER A 37 9.15 1.45 -1.44
N PRO A 38 9.91 1.85 -0.41
CA PRO A 38 9.51 1.63 0.99
C PRO A 38 8.11 2.19 1.31
N HIS A 39 7.78 3.38 0.80
CA HIS A 39 6.47 3.99 1.03
C HIS A 39 5.35 3.23 0.31
N ARG A 40 5.57 2.80 -0.94
CA ARG A 40 4.57 2.01 -1.69
C ARG A 40 4.34 0.65 -1.05
N LEU A 41 5.39 0.01 -0.54
CA LEU A 41 5.27 -1.25 0.17
C LEU A 41 4.47 -1.09 1.47
N ARG A 42 4.70 -0.02 2.22
CA ARG A 42 3.88 0.34 3.39
C ARG A 42 2.42 0.59 3.03
N ASP A 43 2.16 1.33 1.96
CA ASP A 43 0.80 1.59 1.47
C ASP A 43 0.09 0.27 1.09
N ALA A 44 0.79 -0.63 0.41
CA ALA A 44 0.25 -1.93 0.01
C ALA A 44 -0.08 -2.80 1.23
N PHE A 45 0.82 -2.87 2.22
CA PHE A 45 0.57 -3.55 3.49
C PHE A 45 -0.66 -2.99 4.21
N ALA A 46 -0.74 -1.65 4.34
CA ALA A 46 -1.84 -1.00 5.06
C ALA A 46 -3.19 -1.21 4.36
N THR A 47 -3.24 -1.07 3.03
CA THR A 47 -4.44 -1.36 2.25
C THR A 47 -4.85 -2.84 2.37
N HIS A 48 -3.89 -3.77 2.32
CA HIS A 48 -4.19 -5.19 2.47
C HIS A 48 -4.70 -5.54 3.87
N ALA A 49 -4.07 -5.02 4.93
CA ALA A 49 -4.51 -5.22 6.31
C ALA A 49 -5.95 -4.73 6.54
N ILE A 50 -6.31 -3.55 6.02
CA ILE A 50 -7.68 -3.03 6.13
C ILE A 50 -8.67 -3.84 5.30
N LYS A 51 -8.28 -4.35 4.11
CA LYS A 51 -9.14 -5.24 3.34
C LYS A 51 -9.46 -6.53 4.10
N LEU A 52 -8.52 -7.04 4.89
CA LEU A 52 -8.73 -8.24 5.72
C LEU A 52 -9.59 -7.94 6.95
N ASN A 53 -9.40 -6.79 7.59
CA ASN A 53 -10.15 -6.39 8.78
C ASN A 53 -10.28 -4.86 8.88
N ASP A 54 -11.46 -4.32 8.59
CA ASP A 54 -11.74 -2.89 8.63
C ASP A 54 -12.44 -2.42 9.92
N SER A 55 -12.49 -3.29 10.94
CA SER A 55 -13.04 -2.96 12.26
C SER A 55 -12.27 -1.81 12.95
N GLY A 56 -12.91 -1.19 13.94
CA GLY A 56 -12.26 -0.14 14.74
C GLY A 56 -11.00 -0.64 15.44
N ASP A 57 -11.01 -1.87 15.94
CA ASP A 57 -9.85 -2.49 16.60
C ASP A 57 -8.76 -2.84 15.60
N GLY A 58 -9.12 -3.41 14.44
CA GLY A 58 -8.17 -3.67 13.36
C GLY A 58 -7.46 -2.40 12.88
N LEU A 59 -8.18 -1.28 12.81
CA LEU A 59 -7.62 0.02 12.45
C LEU A 59 -6.64 0.57 13.51
N ARG A 60 -6.92 0.36 14.80
CA ARG A 60 -6.00 0.75 15.89
C ARG A 60 -4.74 -0.11 15.90
N MET A 61 -4.87 -1.42 15.70
CA MET A 61 -3.72 -2.32 15.54
C MET A 61 -2.84 -1.89 14.37
N LEU A 62 -3.44 -1.56 13.22
CA LEU A 62 -2.68 -1.06 12.07
C LEU A 62 -2.00 0.29 12.38
N GLN A 63 -2.66 1.18 13.12
CA GLN A 63 -2.06 2.45 13.55
C GLN A 63 -0.78 2.23 14.36
N GLU A 64 -0.81 1.30 15.31
CA GLU A 64 0.33 0.94 16.15
C GLU A 64 1.47 0.33 15.33
N GLN A 65 1.16 -0.65 14.46
CA GLN A 65 2.13 -1.27 13.56
C GLN A 65 2.82 -0.26 12.65
N LEU A 66 2.07 0.75 12.21
CA LEU A 66 2.57 1.81 11.35
C LEU A 66 3.27 2.93 12.15
N GLY A 67 3.08 3.01 13.48
CA GLY A 67 3.61 4.08 14.32
C GLY A 67 2.99 5.44 14.00
N HIS A 68 1.73 5.50 13.57
CA HIS A 68 1.06 6.76 13.27
C HIS A 68 0.61 7.46 14.55
N ALA A 69 1.11 8.67 14.78
CA ALA A 69 0.66 9.52 15.89
C ALA A 69 -0.83 9.94 15.77
N ASN A 70 -1.36 10.00 14.54
CA ASN A 70 -2.74 10.38 14.27
C ASN A 70 -3.50 9.25 13.56
N ILE A 71 -4.60 8.79 14.15
CA ILE A 71 -5.51 7.80 13.58
C ILE A 71 -6.06 8.22 12.20
N GLY A 72 -6.20 9.52 11.97
CA GLY A 72 -6.60 10.11 10.69
C GLY A 72 -5.67 9.72 9.53
N THR A 73 -4.37 9.56 9.78
CA THR A 73 -3.42 9.09 8.77
C THR A 73 -3.70 7.64 8.37
N THR A 74 -4.03 6.78 9.35
CA THR A 74 -4.40 5.37 9.11
C THR A 74 -5.77 5.23 8.44
N MET A 75 -6.74 6.08 8.80
CA MET A 75 -8.09 6.08 8.21
C MET A 75 -8.11 6.31 6.69
N ARG A 76 -7.05 6.89 6.11
CA ARG A 76 -6.94 7.06 4.65
C ARG A 76 -6.99 5.71 3.92
N TYR A 77 -6.42 4.66 4.48
CA TYR A 77 -6.40 3.33 3.86
C TYR A 77 -7.78 2.66 3.81
N ARG A 78 -8.65 2.96 4.78
CA ARG A 78 -10.06 2.48 4.79
C ARG A 78 -10.87 3.01 3.61
N LYS A 79 -10.68 4.28 3.25
CA LYS A 79 -11.35 4.89 2.10
C LYS A 79 -10.91 4.27 0.78
N VAL A 80 -9.62 3.93 0.66
CA VAL A 80 -9.06 3.31 -0.55
C VAL A 80 -9.57 1.87 -0.70
N ALA A 81 -9.51 1.06 0.36
CA ALA A 81 -10.03 -0.31 0.35
C ALA A 81 -11.52 -0.37 0.00
N GLY A 82 -12.35 0.53 0.57
CA GLY A 82 -13.77 0.59 0.27
C GLY A 82 -14.11 1.02 -1.16
N LYS A 83 -13.29 1.87 -1.80
CA LYS A 83 -13.47 2.25 -3.21
C LYS A 83 -13.14 1.09 -4.15
N GLU A 84 -12.00 0.43 -3.95
CA GLU A 84 -11.60 -0.72 -4.78
C GLU A 84 -12.59 -1.88 -4.69
N LEU A 85 -13.13 -2.16 -3.50
CA LEU A 85 -14.16 -3.20 -3.32
C LEU A 85 -15.43 -2.88 -4.13
N LYS A 86 -15.91 -1.62 -4.08
CA LYS A 86 -17.07 -1.19 -4.88
C LYS A 86 -16.81 -1.29 -6.38
N GLU A 87 -15.62 -0.92 -6.81
CA GLU A 87 -15.24 -0.93 -8.22
C GLU A 87 -15.06 -2.35 -8.76
N TRP A 88 -14.47 -3.26 -7.97
CA TRP A 88 -14.40 -4.68 -8.29
C TRP A 88 -15.79 -5.31 -8.35
N TYR A 89 -16.66 -5.04 -7.39
CA TYR A 89 -18.05 -5.50 -7.40
C TYR A 89 -18.77 -5.01 -8.67
N ARG A 90 -18.68 -3.71 -8.98
CA ARG A 90 -19.25 -3.13 -10.20
C ARG A 90 -18.77 -3.85 -11.47
N LYS A 91 -17.46 -4.09 -11.61
CA LYS A 91 -16.89 -4.84 -12.76
C LYS A 91 -17.38 -6.28 -12.87
N LEU A 92 -17.69 -6.93 -11.76
CA LEU A 92 -18.29 -8.27 -11.76
C LEU A 92 -19.72 -8.28 -12.31
N TRP A 93 -20.49 -7.22 -12.08
CA TRP A 93 -21.88 -7.10 -12.51
C TRP A 93 -22.06 -6.41 -13.87
N GLU A 94 -21.08 -5.65 -14.35
CA GLU A 94 -21.05 -5.08 -15.70
C GLU A 94 -20.61 -6.08 -16.78
N ASN A 95 -19.94 -7.18 -16.40
CA ASN A 95 -19.57 -8.28 -17.31
C ASN A 95 -20.62 -9.40 -17.38
N LYS A 96 -21.89 -9.08 -17.10
CA LYS A 96 -23.05 -9.98 -17.24
C LYS A 96 -24.04 -9.45 -18.25
#